data_AF-A0A2M7QGK1-F1
#
_entry.id   AF-A0A2M7QGK1-F1
#
_cell.length_a   1.000
_cell.length_b   1.000
_cell.length_c   1.000
_cell.angle_alpha   90.00
_cell.angle_beta   90.00
_cell.angle_gamma   90.00
#
_symmetry.space_group_name_H-M   'P 1'
#
loop_
_entity.id
_entity.type
_entity.pdbx_description
1 polymer ?
#
loop_
_entity_poly.entity_id
_entity_poly.type
_entity_poly.pdbx_seq_one_letter_code
_entity_poly.pdbx_strand_id
1 'polypeptide(L)'
;MSQIKKILLFFLIWRLIDFLIIYLTPKFIPYLGFFPYKDQLASFHLPHWLNSLANFDSIHYLSIAHQGYGQWKQAFFPLYPILIRLFTFVFGNELIFGLVISNLSFLVGLLVFSKLFNFKFQISNFKSSSNDKFLNKENFFWLLFFILTFPTSFFFGAVYTEGLFFLLFALTLYFLKKENYWLVSLFGQGYFVG
;
A
#
# COMPACT_ATOMS: atom_id res chain seq x y z
N MET A 1 3.32 -15.69 20.11
CA MET A 1 3.44 -14.31 19.56
C MET A 1 2.06 -13.78 19.17
N SER A 2 1.68 -12.56 19.57
CA SER A 2 0.40 -11.93 19.18
C SER A 2 0.27 -11.84 17.65
N GLN A 3 -0.94 -11.94 17.11
CA GLN A 3 -1.21 -11.83 15.67
C GLN A 3 -0.65 -10.53 15.08
N ILE A 4 -0.78 -9.42 15.80
CA ILE A 4 -0.23 -8.11 15.39
C ILE A 4 1.29 -8.20 15.25
N LYS A 5 1.98 -8.81 16.24
CA LYS A 5 3.44 -8.99 16.20
C LYS A 5 3.86 -9.86 15.00
N LYS A 6 3.07 -10.88 14.63
CA LYS A 6 3.32 -11.68 13.43
C LYS A 6 3.15 -10.85 12.16
N ILE A 7 2.07 -10.08 12.01
CA ILE A 7 1.87 -9.21 10.84
C ILE A 7 3.03 -8.22 10.69
N LEU A 8 3.44 -7.57 11.79
CA LEU A 8 4.58 -6.67 11.79
C LEU A 8 5.87 -7.37 11.38
N LEU A 9 6.13 -8.58 11.90
CA LEU A 9 7.33 -9.35 11.52
C LEU A 9 7.31 -9.68 10.02
N PHE A 10 6.21 -10.19 9.49
CA PHE A 10 6.08 -10.53 8.07
C PHE A 10 6.25 -9.29 7.18
N PHE A 11 5.64 -8.17 7.55
CA PHE A 11 5.80 -6.89 6.86
C PHE A 11 7.26 -6.41 6.85
N LEU A 12 7.94 -6.48 8.01
CA LEU A 12 9.35 -6.07 8.09
C LEU A 12 10.25 -7.00 7.27
N ILE A 13 10.03 -8.31 7.30
CA ILE A 13 10.79 -9.28 6.49
C ILE A 13 10.59 -8.97 5.00
N TRP A 14 9.33 -8.82 4.57
CA TRP A 14 8.99 -8.44 3.20
C TRP A 14 9.71 -7.15 2.78
N ARG A 15 9.66 -6.12 3.63
CA ARG A 15 10.29 -4.85 3.33
C ARG A 15 11.82 -4.90 3.27
N LEU A 16 12.43 -5.70 4.14
CA LEU A 16 13.87 -5.94 4.12
C LEU A 16 14.30 -6.67 2.84
N ILE A 17 13.49 -7.63 2.38
CA ILE A 17 13.73 -8.33 1.11
C ILE A 17 13.66 -7.34 -0.06
N ASP A 18 12.65 -6.47 -0.12
CA ASP A 18 12.56 -5.44 -1.16
C ASP A 18 13.82 -4.57 -1.20
N PHE A 19 14.25 -4.06 -0.05
CA PHE A 19 15.46 -3.23 0.03
C PHE A 19 16.74 -4.00 -0.33
N LEU A 20 16.83 -5.28 0.04
CA LEU A 20 17.95 -6.13 -0.33
C LEU A 20 18.01 -6.31 -1.86
N ILE A 21 16.87 -6.58 -2.50
CA ILE A 21 16.77 -6.72 -3.95
C ILE A 21 17.20 -5.41 -4.62
N ILE A 22 16.61 -4.28 -4.21
CA ILE A 22 16.93 -2.95 -4.75
C ILE A 22 18.43 -2.62 -4.63
N TYR A 23 19.06 -2.99 -3.51
CA TYR A 23 20.49 -2.75 -3.28
C TYR A 23 21.39 -3.68 -4.11
N LEU A 24 20.98 -4.93 -4.34
CA LEU A 24 21.76 -5.92 -5.09
C LEU A 24 21.60 -5.78 -6.60
N THR A 25 20.40 -5.44 -7.09
CA THR A 25 20.08 -5.40 -8.53
C THR A 25 21.09 -4.61 -9.36
N PRO A 26 21.51 -3.37 -8.99
CA PRO A 26 22.47 -2.59 -9.78
C PRO A 26 23.86 -3.24 -9.89
N LYS A 27 24.20 -4.20 -9.01
CA LYS A 27 25.50 -4.91 -9.03
C LYS A 27 25.52 -6.04 -10.05
N PHE A 28 24.35 -6.56 -10.43
CA PHE A 28 24.21 -7.69 -11.34
C PHE A 28 23.59 -7.31 -12.68
N ILE A 29 22.67 -6.33 -12.69
CA ILE A 29 21.91 -5.92 -13.86
C ILE A 29 22.32 -4.49 -14.24
N PRO A 30 23.01 -4.29 -15.37
CA PRO A 30 23.40 -2.96 -15.82
C PRO A 30 22.16 -2.16 -16.22
N TYR A 31 22.11 -0.89 -15.80
CA TYR A 31 21.05 0.02 -16.18
C TYR A 31 21.21 0.46 -17.65
N LEU A 32 20.21 0.17 -18.48
CA LEU A 32 20.27 0.38 -19.93
C LEU A 32 19.85 1.78 -20.40
N GLY A 33 19.49 2.70 -19.50
CA GLY A 33 19.18 4.09 -19.88
C GLY A 33 17.73 4.37 -20.27
N PHE A 34 16.82 3.39 -20.23
CA PHE A 34 15.44 3.54 -20.72
C PHE A 34 14.47 4.29 -19.79
N PHE A 35 14.93 4.87 -18.67
CA PHE A 35 14.06 5.56 -17.73
C PHE A 35 13.88 7.05 -18.11
N PRO A 36 12.66 7.49 -18.49
CA PRO A 36 12.43 8.83 -19.06
C PRO A 36 12.51 9.97 -18.04
N TYR A 37 12.45 9.68 -16.73
CA TYR A 37 12.30 10.70 -15.68
C TYR A 37 13.47 10.75 -14.70
N LYS A 38 14.65 10.33 -15.13
CA LYS A 38 15.83 10.22 -14.26
C LYS A 38 16.19 11.54 -13.57
N ASP A 39 16.11 12.64 -14.32
CA ASP A 39 16.48 13.98 -13.82
C ASP A 39 15.47 14.49 -12.79
N GLN A 40 14.18 14.17 -12.97
CA GLN A 40 13.13 14.51 -12.00
C GLN A 40 13.27 13.73 -10.70
N LEU A 41 13.78 12.50 -10.74
CA LEU A 41 14.08 11.77 -9.50
C LEU A 41 15.35 12.25 -8.80
N ALA A 42 16.30 12.80 -9.56
CA ALA A 42 17.53 13.36 -9.01
C ALA A 42 17.28 14.66 -8.21
N SER A 43 16.24 15.42 -8.56
CA SER A 43 15.89 16.67 -7.87
C SER A 43 15.44 16.48 -6.42
N PHE A 44 14.98 15.29 -6.04
CA PHE A 44 14.63 14.97 -4.64
C PHE A 44 15.84 14.80 -3.73
N HIS A 45 17.07 14.76 -4.27
CA HIS A 45 18.34 14.63 -3.54
C HIS A 45 18.39 13.41 -2.59
N LEU A 46 17.74 12.33 -3.00
CA LEU A 46 17.70 11.06 -2.28
C LEU A 46 18.62 10.02 -2.92
N PRO A 47 19.14 9.07 -2.13
CA PRO A 47 20.03 8.04 -2.66
C PRO A 47 19.29 7.15 -3.66
N HIS A 48 20.04 6.58 -4.61
CA HIS A 48 19.48 5.86 -5.76
C HIS A 48 18.52 4.72 -5.38
N TRP A 49 18.83 3.98 -4.31
CA TRP A 49 18.00 2.88 -3.80
C TRP A 49 16.64 3.33 -3.25
N LEU A 50 16.51 4.61 -2.88
CA LEU A 50 15.22 5.16 -2.47
C LEU A 50 14.46 5.71 -3.69
N ASN A 51 15.17 6.34 -4.61
CA ASN A 51 14.62 6.83 -5.88
C ASN A 51 14.04 5.70 -6.74
N SER A 52 14.62 4.49 -6.70
CA SER A 52 14.11 3.33 -7.44
C SER A 52 12.70 2.89 -7.00
N LEU A 53 12.24 3.30 -5.82
CA LEU A 53 10.88 3.06 -5.35
C LEU A 53 9.87 4.11 -5.86
N ALA A 54 10.34 5.09 -6.64
CA ALA A 54 9.53 6.15 -7.24
C ALA A 54 9.62 6.15 -8.78
N ASN A 55 9.73 4.97 -9.39
CA ASN A 55 9.84 4.84 -10.84
C ASN A 55 8.47 4.91 -11.56
N PHE A 56 8.50 5.31 -12.83
CA PHE A 56 7.36 5.36 -13.76
C PHE A 56 6.26 6.29 -13.25
N ASP A 57 5.08 5.74 -12.95
CA ASP A 57 3.88 6.50 -12.62
C ASP A 57 3.98 7.26 -11.29
N SER A 58 4.89 6.83 -10.41
CA SER A 58 5.25 7.57 -9.19
C SER A 58 5.55 9.04 -9.44
N ILE A 59 6.24 9.36 -10.54
CA ILE A 59 6.60 10.74 -10.87
C ILE A 59 5.38 11.59 -11.18
N HIS A 60 4.33 11.01 -11.77
CA HIS A 60 3.08 11.73 -11.97
C HIS A 60 2.42 12.05 -10.64
N TYR A 61 2.36 11.11 -9.69
CA TYR A 61 1.83 11.37 -8.34
C TYR A 61 2.64 12.45 -7.61
N LEU A 62 3.97 12.38 -7.65
CA LEU A 62 4.86 13.36 -7.02
C LEU A 62 4.72 14.74 -7.67
N SER A 63 4.64 14.79 -8.99
CA SER A 63 4.43 16.04 -9.72
C SER A 63 3.06 16.65 -9.42
N ILE A 64 1.99 15.85 -9.30
CA ILE A 64 0.67 16.36 -8.89
C ILE A 64 0.73 16.91 -7.45
N ALA A 65 1.45 16.23 -6.55
CA ALA A 65 1.61 16.70 -5.17
C ALA A 65 2.38 18.05 -5.12
N HIS A 66 3.39 18.22 -5.97
CA HIS A 66 4.25 19.41 -5.99
C HIS A 66 3.59 20.62 -6.67
N GLN A 67 3.12 20.45 -7.91
CA GLN A 67 2.64 21.55 -8.77
C GLN A 67 1.14 21.46 -9.11
N GLY A 68 0.43 20.46 -8.61
CA GLY A 68 -0.97 20.22 -8.95
C GLY A 68 -1.18 19.49 -10.28
N TYR A 69 -2.45 19.36 -10.66
CA TYR A 69 -2.85 18.73 -11.92
C TYR A 69 -2.37 19.57 -13.10
N GLY A 70 -1.70 18.91 -14.03
CA GLY A 70 -1.28 19.48 -15.30
C GLY A 70 -1.82 18.66 -16.47
N GLN A 71 -1.37 19.01 -17.67
CA GLN A 71 -1.72 18.28 -18.88
C GLN A 71 -1.31 16.79 -18.76
N TRP A 72 -2.16 15.89 -19.25
CA TRP A 72 -1.95 14.43 -19.29
C TRP A 72 -1.91 13.72 -17.93
N LYS A 73 -2.44 14.33 -16.87
CA LYS A 73 -2.50 13.73 -15.52
C LYS A 73 -3.91 13.35 -15.06
N GLN A 74 -4.89 13.42 -15.94
CA GLN A 74 -6.32 13.19 -15.63
C GLN A 74 -6.60 11.74 -15.18
N ALA A 75 -5.75 10.78 -15.57
CA ALA A 75 -5.88 9.38 -15.17
C ALA A 75 -5.50 9.10 -13.71
N PHE A 76 -4.85 10.04 -13.02
CA PHE A 76 -4.37 9.84 -11.65
C PHE A 76 -5.37 10.37 -10.64
N PHE A 77 -5.81 9.51 -9.71
CA PHE A 77 -6.75 9.89 -8.68
C PHE A 77 -6.16 10.87 -7.66
N PRO A 78 -6.96 11.84 -7.16
CA PRO A 78 -6.44 12.97 -6.38
C PRO A 78 -6.07 12.64 -4.94
N LEU A 79 -6.68 11.62 -4.35
CA LEU A 79 -6.53 11.33 -2.92
C LEU A 79 -5.07 11.13 -2.51
N TYR A 80 -4.33 10.32 -3.27
CA TYR A 80 -2.95 10.00 -2.95
C TYR A 80 -1.99 11.21 -3.09
N PRO A 81 -1.97 11.96 -4.21
CA PRO A 81 -1.23 13.23 -4.30
C PRO A 81 -1.62 14.28 -3.26
N ILE A 82 -2.91 14.39 -2.91
CA ILE A 82 -3.37 15.32 -1.87
C ILE A 82 -2.78 14.94 -0.51
N LEU A 83 -2.80 13.65 -0.16
CA LEU A 83 -2.18 13.17 1.08
C LEU A 83 -0.67 13.45 1.08
N ILE A 84 0.04 13.17 -0.01
CA ILE A 84 1.46 13.51 -0.13
C ILE A 84 1.68 15.00 0.14
N ARG A 85 0.95 15.86 -0.58
CA ARG A 85 1.06 17.33 -0.45
C ARG A 85 0.77 17.84 0.96
N LEU A 86 -0.23 17.28 1.63
CA LEU A 86 -0.62 17.69 2.98
C LEU A 86 0.49 17.41 3.98
N PHE A 87 1.14 16.25 3.90
CA PHE A 87 2.21 15.88 4.83
C PHE A 87 3.56 16.50 4.44
N THR A 88 3.85 16.68 3.14
CA THR A 88 5.07 17.39 2.74
C THR A 88 5.08 18.85 3.10
N PHE A 89 3.92 19.52 3.07
CA PHE A 89 3.83 20.90 3.52
C PHE A 89 4.34 21.09 4.96
N VAL A 90 4.23 20.06 5.81
CA VAL A 90 4.63 20.11 7.21
C VAL A 90 6.09 19.66 7.44
N PHE A 91 6.56 18.67 6.69
CA PHE A 91 7.80 17.94 7.01
C PHE A 91 8.82 17.83 5.85
N GLY A 92 8.44 18.24 4.63
CA GLY A 92 9.29 18.25 3.42
C GLY A 92 9.36 16.92 2.63
N ASN A 93 9.85 16.98 1.38
CA ASN A 93 10.11 15.87 0.44
C ASN A 93 8.95 14.91 0.11
N GLU A 94 8.37 15.09 -1.08
CA GLU A 94 7.22 14.35 -1.61
C GLU A 94 7.49 12.86 -1.78
N LEU A 95 8.72 12.48 -2.13
CA LEU A 95 9.08 11.08 -2.32
C LEU A 95 9.05 10.32 -0.99
N ILE A 96 9.63 10.91 0.07
CA ILE A 96 9.60 10.30 1.41
C ILE A 96 8.17 10.12 1.87
N PHE A 97 7.32 11.15 1.76
CA PHE A 97 5.92 11.04 2.19
C PHE A 97 5.09 10.10 1.34
N GLY A 98 5.35 10.02 0.03
CA GLY A 98 4.78 8.97 -0.82
C GLY A 98 5.08 7.59 -0.27
N LEU A 99 6.36 7.29 0.01
CA LEU A 99 6.75 6.00 0.60
C LEU A 99 6.11 5.76 1.96
N VAL A 100 6.12 6.75 2.84
CA VAL A 100 5.53 6.64 4.18
C VAL A 100 4.03 6.35 4.08
N ILE A 101 3.29 7.09 3.26
CA ILE A 101 1.85 6.91 3.06
C ILE A 101 1.56 5.51 2.51
N SER A 102 2.26 5.06 1.47
CA SER A 102 2.02 3.74 0.87
C SER A 102 2.31 2.61 1.86
N ASN A 103 3.46 2.65 2.54
CA ASN A 103 3.86 1.62 3.51
C ASN A 103 2.96 1.60 4.74
N LEU A 104 2.63 2.76 5.31
CA LEU A 104 1.72 2.84 6.46
C LEU A 104 0.32 2.39 6.08
N SER A 105 -0.18 2.82 4.91
CA SER A 105 -1.51 2.41 4.45
C SER A 105 -1.56 0.91 4.25
N PHE A 106 -0.56 0.32 3.61
CA PHE A 106 -0.51 -1.13 3.43
C PHE A 106 -0.46 -1.87 4.77
N LEU A 107 0.40 -1.44 5.71
CA LEU A 107 0.50 -2.05 7.03
C LEU A 107 -0.82 -1.96 7.82
N VAL A 108 -1.44 -0.77 7.87
CA VAL A 108 -2.74 -0.58 8.52
C VAL A 108 -3.82 -1.40 7.82
N GLY A 109 -3.77 -1.47 6.49
CA GLY A 109 -4.64 -2.31 5.68
C GLY A 109 -4.54 -3.78 6.09
N LEU A 110 -3.32 -4.32 6.25
CA LEU A 110 -3.11 -5.70 6.71
C LEU A 110 -3.68 -5.93 8.12
N LEU A 111 -3.52 -4.96 9.02
CA LEU A 111 -4.07 -5.02 10.37
C LEU A 111 -5.60 -4.99 10.37
N VAL A 112 -6.23 -4.12 9.57
CA VAL A 112 -7.69 -4.07 9.39
C VAL A 112 -8.19 -5.36 8.76
N PHE A 113 -7.52 -5.83 7.71
CA PHE A 113 -7.85 -7.07 7.02
C PHE A 113 -7.78 -8.26 7.96
N SER A 114 -6.80 -8.32 8.87
CA SER A 114 -6.71 -9.38 9.88
C SER A 114 -7.90 -9.43 10.84
N LYS A 115 -8.54 -8.29 11.12
CA LYS A 115 -9.74 -8.22 11.98
C LYS A 115 -10.94 -8.89 11.32
N LEU A 116 -11.03 -8.90 9.98
CA LEU A 116 -12.12 -9.57 9.25
C LEU A 116 -12.18 -11.07 9.57
N PHE A 117 -11.03 -11.71 9.70
CA PHE A 117 -10.88 -13.14 10.00
C PHE A 117 -11.20 -13.44 11.46
N ASN A 118 -10.82 -12.56 12.39
CA ASN A 118 -11.16 -12.73 13.81
C ASN A 118 -12.65 -12.53 14.10
N PHE A 119 -13.33 -11.64 13.37
CA PHE A 119 -14.74 -11.32 13.62
C PHE A 119 -15.68 -12.52 13.37
N LYS A 120 -15.31 -13.46 12.48
CA LYS A 120 -16.12 -14.67 12.23
C LYS A 120 -16.05 -15.70 13.37
N PHE A 121 -15.00 -15.67 14.22
CA PHE A 121 -14.89 -16.56 15.37
C PHE A 121 -15.88 -16.22 16.50
N GLN A 122 -16.40 -14.99 16.55
CA GLN A 122 -17.32 -14.57 17.61
C GLN A 122 -18.80 -14.83 17.26
N ILE A 123 -19.13 -14.91 15.97
CA ILE A 123 -20.51 -15.17 15.47
C ILE A 123 -20.82 -16.68 15.41
N SER A 124 -19.82 -17.56 15.42
CA SER A 124 -20.03 -19.01 15.40
C SER A 124 -20.66 -19.60 16.67
N ASN A 125 -20.97 -18.78 17.68
CA ASN A 125 -21.78 -19.20 18.82
C ASN A 125 -23.30 -19.09 18.58
N PHE A 126 -23.73 -18.54 17.43
CA PHE A 126 -25.13 -18.56 17.01
C PHE A 126 -25.30 -19.45 15.77
N LYS A 127 -25.86 -20.64 16.02
CA LYS A 127 -26.46 -21.61 15.08
C LYS A 127 -26.45 -21.20 13.59
N SER A 128 -25.58 -21.80 12.78
CA SER A 128 -25.97 -22.42 11.50
C SER A 128 -24.79 -23.09 10.77
N SER A 129 -25.04 -24.31 10.32
CA SER A 129 -24.40 -25.04 9.22
C SER A 129 -22.89 -25.36 9.28
N SER A 130 -22.68 -26.66 9.50
CA SER A 130 -21.46 -27.44 9.64
C SER A 130 -20.55 -27.53 8.39
N ASN A 131 -20.28 -26.43 7.67
CA ASN A 131 -19.32 -26.46 6.55
C ASN A 131 -18.41 -25.21 6.39
N ASP A 132 -18.59 -24.14 7.16
CA ASP A 132 -17.77 -22.92 7.04
C ASP A 132 -16.45 -22.98 7.83
N LYS A 133 -15.72 -24.10 7.69
CA LYS A 133 -14.38 -24.31 8.29
C LYS A 133 -13.25 -23.57 7.56
N PHE A 134 -13.59 -22.74 6.57
CA PHE A 134 -12.64 -22.16 5.62
C PHE A 134 -11.87 -20.94 6.12
N LEU A 135 -12.14 -20.43 7.33
CA LEU A 135 -11.54 -19.18 7.82
C LEU A 135 -10.94 -19.36 9.22
N ASN A 136 -10.08 -20.36 9.37
CA ASN A 136 -9.23 -20.50 10.56
C ASN A 136 -8.15 -19.40 10.60
N LYS A 137 -7.67 -19.06 11.80
CA LYS A 137 -6.54 -18.12 11.98
C LYS A 137 -5.29 -18.52 11.18
N GLU A 138 -5.11 -19.81 10.92
CA GLU A 138 -4.04 -20.35 10.09
C GLU A 138 -4.16 -19.91 8.62
N ASN A 139 -5.38 -19.82 8.09
CA ASN A 139 -5.64 -19.44 6.70
C ASN A 139 -5.28 -17.98 6.43
N PHE A 140 -5.40 -17.11 7.43
CA PHE A 140 -4.96 -15.72 7.31
C PHE A 140 -3.45 -15.60 7.10
N PHE A 141 -2.63 -16.43 7.75
CA PHE A 141 -1.18 -16.35 7.58
C PHE A 141 -0.72 -16.89 6.23
N TRP A 142 -1.39 -17.91 5.69
CA TRP A 142 -1.18 -18.34 4.31
C TRP A 142 -1.54 -17.24 3.32
N LEU A 143 -2.67 -16.57 3.52
CA LEU A 143 -3.05 -15.44 2.68
C LEU A 143 -2.08 -14.26 2.79
N LEU A 144 -1.63 -13.92 4.01
CA LEU A 144 -0.61 -12.90 4.25
C LEU A 144 0.70 -13.26 3.53
N PHE A 145 1.12 -14.52 3.63
CA PHE A 145 2.28 -15.02 2.92
C PHE A 145 2.12 -14.81 1.41
N PHE A 146 1.02 -15.27 0.80
CA PHE A 146 0.79 -15.11 -0.63
C PHE A 146 0.76 -13.65 -1.10
N ILE A 147 0.11 -12.75 -0.33
CA ILE A 147 0.10 -11.32 -0.66
C ILE A 147 1.51 -10.74 -0.68
N LEU A 148 2.33 -11.07 0.33
CA LEU A 148 3.67 -10.49 0.47
C LEU A 148 4.69 -11.13 -0.48
N THR A 149 4.56 -12.43 -0.79
CA THR A 149 5.47 -13.12 -1.71
C THR A 149 5.11 -12.96 -3.19
N PHE A 150 3.95 -12.36 -3.49
CA PHE A 150 3.57 -12.10 -4.88
C PHE A 150 4.60 -11.17 -5.53
N PRO A 151 5.05 -11.43 -6.77
CA PRO A 151 6.16 -10.68 -7.38
C PRO A 151 5.90 -9.18 -7.52
N THR A 152 4.64 -8.75 -7.57
CA THR A 152 4.28 -7.32 -7.65
C THR A 152 3.90 -6.72 -6.29
N SER A 153 4.13 -7.44 -5.18
CA SER A 153 3.79 -6.94 -3.84
C SER A 153 4.54 -5.66 -3.48
N PHE A 154 5.76 -5.46 -3.99
CA PHE A 154 6.57 -4.27 -3.75
C PHE A 154 5.85 -2.95 -4.16
N PHE A 155 4.87 -2.98 -5.07
CA PHE A 155 4.05 -1.80 -5.41
C PHE A 155 3.24 -1.29 -4.22
N PHE A 156 2.90 -2.13 -3.24
CA PHE A 156 2.28 -1.68 -1.99
C PHE A 156 3.19 -0.77 -1.16
N GLY A 157 4.52 -0.90 -1.31
CA GLY A 157 5.53 -0.13 -0.56
C GLY A 157 6.34 0.86 -1.40
N ALA A 158 6.07 0.95 -2.70
CA ALA A 158 6.62 1.96 -3.60
C ALA A 158 5.75 3.23 -3.58
N VAL A 159 6.18 4.31 -4.24
CA VAL A 159 5.40 5.57 -4.36
C VAL A 159 4.24 5.36 -5.33
N TYR A 160 3.25 4.62 -4.87
CA TYR A 160 2.13 4.11 -5.63
C TYR A 160 0.88 4.08 -4.75
N THR A 161 -0.27 4.09 -5.40
CA THR A 161 -1.58 4.12 -4.75
C THR A 161 -1.97 2.79 -4.11
N GLU A 162 -1.28 1.71 -4.41
CA GLU A 162 -1.72 0.34 -4.19
C GLU A 162 -1.81 0.03 -2.70
N GLY A 163 -0.87 0.57 -1.89
CA GLY A 163 -0.92 0.45 -0.42
C GLY A 163 -2.14 1.16 0.18
N LEU A 164 -2.49 2.34 -0.34
CA LEU A 164 -3.68 3.08 0.04
C LEU A 164 -4.96 2.38 -0.44
N PHE A 165 -4.94 1.80 -1.63
CA PHE A 165 -6.05 1.05 -2.20
C PHE A 165 -6.39 -0.14 -1.34
N PHE A 166 -5.36 -0.89 -0.94
CA PHE A 166 -5.51 -2.03 -0.06
C PHE A 166 -6.14 -1.64 1.29
N LEU A 167 -5.73 -0.50 1.87
CA LEU A 167 -6.34 0.03 3.09
C LEU A 167 -7.83 0.36 2.90
N LEU A 168 -8.18 1.13 1.87
CA LEU A 168 -9.56 1.53 1.62
C LEU A 168 -10.45 0.32 1.31
N PHE A 169 -9.92 -0.64 0.55
CA PHE A 169 -10.57 -1.92 0.31
C PHE A 169 -10.82 -2.70 1.60
N ALA A 170 -9.80 -2.85 2.45
CA ALA A 170 -9.93 -3.56 3.73
C ALA A 170 -10.91 -2.85 4.68
N LEU A 171 -10.91 -1.52 4.72
CA LEU A 171 -11.87 -0.71 5.51
C LEU A 171 -13.30 -0.88 4.99
N THR A 172 -13.49 -0.84 3.67
CA THR A 172 -14.80 -1.04 3.04
C THR A 172 -15.39 -2.39 3.44
N LEU A 173 -14.62 -3.48 3.32
CA LEU A 173 -15.05 -4.80 3.77
C LEU A 173 -15.31 -4.87 5.28
N TYR A 174 -14.48 -4.19 6.07
CA TYR A 174 -14.62 -4.15 7.53
C TYR A 174 -15.89 -3.46 7.99
N PHE A 175 -16.24 -2.32 7.39
CA PHE A 175 -17.47 -1.59 7.70
C PHE A 175 -18.71 -2.21 7.07
N LEU A 176 -18.57 -2.86 5.91
CA LEU A 176 -19.65 -3.64 5.30
C LEU A 176 -20.09 -4.76 6.24
N LYS A 177 -19.14 -5.45 6.85
CA LYS A 177 -19.39 -6.50 7.84
C LYS A 177 -19.98 -5.98 9.16
N LYS A 178 -19.78 -4.70 9.48
CA LYS A 178 -20.39 -4.03 10.62
C LYS A 178 -21.74 -3.38 10.29
N GLU A 179 -22.24 -3.56 9.07
CA GLU A 179 -23.48 -2.95 8.58
C GLU A 179 -23.48 -1.40 8.67
N ASN A 180 -22.30 -0.78 8.70
CA ASN A 180 -22.19 0.68 8.70
C ASN A 180 -22.02 1.20 7.25
N TYR A 181 -23.15 1.29 6.56
CA TYR A 181 -23.20 1.66 5.13
C TYR A 181 -22.69 3.08 4.85
N TRP A 182 -22.77 4.00 5.82
CA TRP A 182 -22.20 5.35 5.68
C TRP A 182 -20.68 5.31 5.49
N LEU A 183 -19.99 4.54 6.33
CA LEU A 183 -18.53 4.38 6.22
C LEU A 183 -18.11 3.53 5.02
N VAL A 184 -18.94 2.55 4.62
CA VAL A 184 -18.74 1.80 3.37
C VAL A 184 -18.73 2.74 2.16
N SER A 185 -19.70 3.65 2.09
CA SER A 185 -19.78 4.64 1.02
C SER A 185 -18.56 5.57 1.03
N LEU A 186 -18.16 6.06 2.20
CA LEU A 186 -17.01 6.95 2.35
C LEU A 186 -15.69 6.30 1.86
N PHE A 187 -15.38 5.10 2.34
CA PHE A 187 -14.12 4.43 1.99
C PHE A 187 -14.17 3.76 0.61
N GLY A 188 -15.36 3.33 0.16
CA GLY A 188 -15.56 2.73 -1.15
C GLY A 188 -15.39 3.72 -2.30
N GLN A 189 -15.74 4.99 -2.10
CA GLN A 189 -15.64 6.03 -3.13
C GLN A 189 -14.22 6.58 -3.36
N GLY A 190 -13.27 6.32 -2.45
CA GLY A 190 -11.93 6.94 -2.47
C GLY A 190 -11.09 6.70 -3.73
N TYR A 191 -11.51 5.77 -4.60
CA TYR A 191 -10.88 5.42 -5.88
C TYR A 191 -11.80 5.58 -7.11
N PHE A 192 -13.05 6.05 -6.95
CA PHE A 192 -14.02 6.07 -8.05
C PHE A 192 -14.50 7.46 -8.47
N VAL A 193 -13.94 8.52 -7.90
CA VAL A 193 -14.22 9.88 -8.39
C VAL A 193 -13.14 10.27 -9.38
N GLY A 194 -13.38 9.91 -10.64
CA GLY A 194 -12.70 10.37 -11.85
C GLY A 194 -13.74 10.70 -12.90
#